data_AF-A0A2P5I5F5-F1
#
_entry.id   AF-A0A2P5I5F5-F1
#
_cell.length_a   1.000
_cell.length_b   1.000
_cell.length_c   1.000
_cell.angle_alpha   90.00
_cell.angle_beta   90.00
_cell.angle_gamma   90.00
#
_symmetry.space_group_name_H-M   'P 1'
#
loop_
_entity.id
_entity.type
_entity.pdbx_description
1 polymer ?
#
loop_
_entity_poly.entity_id
_entity_poly.type
_entity_poly.pdbx_seq_one_letter_code
_entity_poly.pdbx_strand_id
1 'polypeptide(L)'
;MAPVCDPLAELLINYNELNASVVDELYQEPSPLEFMRYVSRNTPFVVRGGATNWTATKTWNLAHLKDLLHDQTVNVAVTPYGNADAPTKDEKGELVFAKPWEEDQPFSDFVEYIARQETDHSFPPGSEIRYAQTQNDNLRHEYVSIFDQVQRDIPFARIALQKLPDAINMWVGNSRSVTALHKDNYENIYVQVQGQKHFVLLPPHCYPCVNEKPLRPGTYVRDQQDRQLNLVLDGGESVEHGSVPFAIWDPDQPDENATPYSSLAEPVRVTLQQGDMLYLPAMW
;
A
#
# COMPACT_ATOMS: atom_id res chain seq x y z
N MET A 1 -22.92 13.89 38.68
CA MET A 1 -23.13 13.17 37.41
C MET A 1 -22.06 12.10 37.35
N ALA A 2 -22.44 10.83 37.18
CA ALA A 2 -21.44 9.81 36.84
C ALA A 2 -20.73 10.26 35.54
N PRO A 3 -19.41 10.05 35.40
CA PRO A 3 -18.75 10.34 34.14
C PRO A 3 -19.46 9.53 33.06
N VAL A 4 -19.96 10.22 32.03
CA VAL A 4 -20.54 9.57 30.85
C VAL A 4 -19.40 8.75 30.26
N CYS A 5 -19.53 7.42 30.28
CA CYS A 5 -18.58 6.52 29.65
C CYS A 5 -18.54 6.87 28.16
N ASP A 6 -17.35 7.14 27.61
CA ASP A 6 -17.17 7.43 26.19
C ASP A 6 -17.34 6.12 25.42
N PRO A 7 -18.44 5.93 24.66
CA PRO A 7 -18.73 4.64 24.04
C PRO A 7 -17.72 4.25 22.96
N LEU A 8 -17.04 5.22 22.34
CA LEU A 8 -16.01 4.96 21.33
C LEU A 8 -14.73 4.46 22.00
N ALA A 9 -14.32 5.11 23.10
CA ALA A 9 -13.18 4.65 23.88
C ALA A 9 -13.44 3.25 24.46
N GLU A 10 -14.63 3.00 25.02
CA GLU A 10 -15.02 1.69 25.55
C GLU A 10 -15.04 0.61 24.46
N LEU A 11 -15.53 0.91 23.26
CA LEU A 11 -15.49 -0.01 22.12
C LEU A 11 -14.05 -0.39 21.74
N LEU A 12 -13.16 0.60 21.61
CA LEU A 12 -11.75 0.39 21.28
C LEU A 12 -11.05 -0.48 22.34
N ILE A 13 -11.21 -0.12 23.62
CA ILE A 13 -10.61 -0.84 24.74
C ILE A 13 -11.12 -2.28 24.78
N ASN A 14 -12.44 -2.49 24.76
CA ASN A 14 -13.03 -3.84 24.81
C ASN A 14 -12.62 -4.69 23.61
N TYR A 15 -12.48 -4.09 22.41
CA TYR A 15 -12.01 -4.83 21.24
C TYR A 15 -10.57 -5.32 21.44
N ASN A 16 -9.66 -4.44 21.88
CA ASN A 16 -8.25 -4.76 22.09
C ASN A 16 -8.06 -5.78 23.23
N GLU A 17 -8.88 -5.73 24.28
CA GLU A 17 -8.86 -6.74 25.35
C GLU A 17 -9.30 -8.12 24.88
N LEU A 18 -10.21 -8.18 23.91
CA LEU A 18 -10.74 -9.43 23.36
C LEU A 18 -9.88 -10.00 22.22
N ASN A 19 -9.26 -9.14 21.41
CA ASN A 19 -8.54 -9.51 20.20
C ASN A 19 -7.08 -9.07 20.31
N ALA A 20 -6.17 -10.02 20.15
CA ALA A 20 -4.75 -9.69 20.16
C ALA A 20 -4.34 -8.90 18.92
N SER A 21 -3.46 -7.91 19.10
CA SER A 21 -2.91 -7.05 18.05
C SER A 21 -1.78 -7.74 17.27
N VAL A 22 -2.02 -8.99 16.88
CA VAL A 22 -1.11 -9.84 16.10
C VAL A 22 -1.87 -10.53 14.97
N VAL A 23 -1.17 -10.90 13.91
CA VAL A 23 -1.75 -11.63 12.78
C VAL A 23 -1.55 -13.13 12.97
N ASP A 24 -2.54 -13.93 12.57
CA ASP A 24 -2.39 -15.38 12.50
C ASP A 24 -1.38 -15.75 11.40
N GLU A 25 -0.47 -16.67 11.70
CA GLU A 25 0.47 -17.24 10.72
C GLU A 25 0.11 -18.68 10.39
N LEU A 26 -0.20 -18.93 9.12
CA LEU A 26 -0.49 -20.23 8.55
C LEU A 26 0.74 -20.75 7.81
N TYR A 27 1.05 -22.04 7.95
CA TYR A 27 2.16 -22.69 7.23
C TYR A 27 1.69 -23.53 6.03
N GLN A 28 0.42 -23.40 5.67
CA GLN A 28 -0.21 -23.98 4.50
C GLN A 28 -1.39 -23.10 4.09
N GLU A 29 -1.75 -23.13 2.81
CA GLU A 29 -2.94 -22.42 2.33
C GLU A 29 -4.21 -22.93 3.07
N PRO A 30 -5.11 -22.04 3.51
CA PRO A 30 -6.35 -22.46 4.13
C PRO A 30 -7.28 -23.10 3.09
N SER A 31 -8.16 -24.00 3.54
CA SER A 31 -9.30 -24.40 2.72
C SER A 31 -10.24 -23.21 2.47
N PRO A 32 -11.09 -23.24 1.42
CA PRO A 32 -12.10 -22.19 1.20
C PRO A 32 -13.01 -21.93 2.41
N LEU A 33 -13.36 -22.96 3.17
CA LEU A 33 -14.17 -22.82 4.39
C LEU A 33 -13.40 -22.14 5.53
N GLU A 34 -12.13 -22.49 5.72
CA GLU A 34 -11.28 -21.82 6.70
C GLU A 34 -11.07 -20.35 6.33
N PHE A 35 -10.81 -20.07 5.06
CA PHE A 35 -10.72 -18.70 4.55
C PHE A 35 -12.00 -17.90 4.82
N MET A 36 -13.19 -18.46 4.54
CA MET A 36 -14.47 -17.78 4.83
C MET A 36 -14.66 -17.45 6.32
N ARG A 37 -14.04 -18.20 7.25
CA ARG A 37 -14.08 -17.84 8.68
C ARG A 37 -13.25 -16.59 8.98
N TYR A 38 -12.15 -16.35 8.26
CA TYR A 38 -11.38 -15.11 8.36
C TYR A 38 -12.14 -13.94 7.72
N VAL A 39 -12.73 -14.15 6.54
CA VAL A 39 -13.60 -13.16 5.87
C VAL A 39 -14.76 -12.75 6.80
N SER A 40 -15.47 -13.73 7.38
CA SER A 40 -16.61 -13.46 8.27
C SER A 40 -16.23 -12.75 9.57
N ARG A 41 -14.99 -12.93 10.05
CA ARG A 41 -14.48 -12.22 11.24
C ARG A 41 -13.83 -10.88 10.87
N ASN A 42 -13.60 -10.64 9.58
CA ASN A 42 -12.84 -9.52 9.04
C ASN A 42 -11.48 -9.41 9.74
N THR A 43 -10.69 -10.49 9.71
CA THR A 43 -9.38 -10.58 10.38
C THR A 43 -8.29 -11.01 9.39
N PRO A 44 -7.12 -10.35 9.35
CA PRO A 44 -6.02 -10.71 8.47
C PRO A 44 -5.36 -12.01 8.90
N PHE A 45 -4.66 -12.65 7.96
CA PHE A 45 -3.70 -13.73 8.25
C PHE A 45 -2.57 -13.72 7.22
N VAL A 46 -1.43 -14.31 7.59
CA VAL A 46 -0.31 -14.55 6.67
C VAL A 46 -0.17 -16.03 6.39
N VAL A 47 -0.07 -16.43 5.12
CA VAL A 47 0.41 -17.76 4.71
C VAL A 47 1.91 -17.66 4.47
N ARG A 48 2.71 -18.21 5.38
CA ARG A 48 4.16 -18.26 5.27
C ARG A 48 4.57 -19.17 4.12
N GLY A 49 5.32 -18.63 3.17
CA GLY A 49 5.76 -19.36 1.97
C GLY A 49 4.64 -19.84 1.04
N GLY A 50 3.43 -19.27 1.11
CA GLY A 50 2.30 -19.67 0.25
C GLY A 50 2.61 -19.58 -1.24
N ALA A 51 3.45 -18.63 -1.65
CA ALA A 51 3.87 -18.41 -3.03
C ALA A 51 5.26 -18.98 -3.35
N THR A 52 5.95 -19.66 -2.43
CA THR A 52 7.33 -20.16 -2.65
C THR A 52 7.46 -21.03 -3.89
N ASN A 53 6.37 -21.70 -4.29
CA ASN A 53 6.38 -22.58 -5.46
C ASN A 53 6.13 -21.89 -6.80
N TRP A 54 5.73 -20.61 -6.82
CA TRP A 54 5.47 -19.85 -8.05
C TRP A 54 6.75 -19.72 -8.88
N THR A 55 6.60 -19.70 -10.20
CA THR A 55 7.74 -19.47 -11.11
C THR A 55 8.39 -18.13 -10.78
N ALA A 56 7.58 -17.07 -10.65
CA ALA A 56 8.03 -15.74 -10.29
C ALA A 56 8.90 -15.72 -9.01
N THR A 57 8.45 -16.34 -7.92
CA THR A 57 9.19 -16.36 -6.65
C THR A 57 10.52 -17.13 -6.73
N LYS A 58 10.64 -18.08 -7.67
CA LYS A 58 11.86 -18.87 -7.87
C LYS A 58 12.85 -18.21 -8.84
N THR A 59 12.37 -17.45 -9.83
CA THR A 59 13.20 -16.98 -10.94
C THR A 59 13.42 -15.47 -10.95
N TRP A 60 12.48 -14.68 -10.41
CA TRP A 60 12.57 -13.23 -10.49
C TRP A 60 13.75 -12.69 -9.68
N ASN A 61 14.58 -11.95 -10.39
CA ASN A 61 15.63 -11.10 -9.87
C ASN A 61 15.82 -9.96 -10.87
N LEU A 62 16.61 -8.95 -10.51
CA LEU A 62 16.82 -7.76 -11.35
C LEU A 62 17.22 -8.12 -12.79
N ALA A 63 18.22 -9.00 -12.96
CA ALA A 63 18.69 -9.37 -14.30
C ALA A 63 17.61 -10.12 -15.10
N HIS A 64 16.88 -11.03 -14.46
CA HIS A 64 15.81 -11.78 -15.12
C HIS A 64 14.62 -10.92 -15.52
N LEU A 65 14.18 -10.01 -14.64
CA LEU A 65 13.09 -9.08 -14.95
C LEU A 65 13.48 -8.11 -16.06
N LYS A 66 14.72 -7.62 -16.08
CA LYS A 66 15.22 -6.78 -17.19
C LYS A 66 15.19 -7.52 -18.51
N ASP A 67 15.54 -8.81 -18.55
CA ASP A 67 15.48 -9.63 -19.77
C ASP A 67 14.03 -9.85 -20.24
N LEU A 68 13.12 -10.22 -19.33
CA LEU A 68 11.72 -10.49 -19.65
C LEU A 68 10.92 -9.25 -20.09
N LEU A 69 11.28 -8.08 -19.55
CA LEU A 69 10.57 -6.81 -19.74
C LEU A 69 11.43 -5.76 -20.48
N HIS A 70 12.48 -6.18 -21.20
CA HIS A 70 13.44 -5.24 -21.81
C HIS A 70 12.81 -4.22 -22.76
N ASP A 71 11.81 -4.63 -23.54
CA ASP A 71 11.08 -3.80 -24.50
C ASP A 71 9.80 -3.18 -23.92
N GLN A 72 9.53 -3.36 -22.62
CA GLN A 72 8.33 -2.83 -21.98
C GLN A 72 8.57 -1.43 -21.41
N THR A 73 7.56 -0.59 -21.60
CA THR A 73 7.44 0.70 -20.93
C THR A 73 6.40 0.57 -19.83
N VAL A 74 6.71 1.12 -18.66
CA VAL A 74 5.87 1.03 -17.47
C VAL A 74 5.54 2.41 -16.95
N ASN A 75 4.35 2.55 -16.35
CA ASN A 75 3.94 3.79 -15.72
C ASN A 75 4.55 3.89 -14.33
N VAL A 76 5.29 4.98 -14.09
CA VAL A 76 6.05 5.19 -12.86
C VAL A 76 5.53 6.43 -12.15
N ALA A 77 5.10 6.24 -10.90
CA ALA A 77 4.85 7.32 -9.97
C ALA A 77 6.19 7.87 -9.45
N VAL A 78 6.40 9.18 -9.62
CA VAL A 78 7.59 9.89 -9.21
C VAL A 78 7.24 10.96 -8.19
N THR A 79 7.94 10.93 -7.06
CA THR A 79 7.74 11.89 -5.96
C THR A 79 9.09 12.37 -5.41
N PRO A 80 9.16 13.55 -4.77
CA PRO A 80 10.40 13.98 -4.12
C PRO A 80 10.74 13.15 -2.87
N TYR A 81 9.72 12.66 -2.15
CA TYR A 81 9.88 12.10 -0.81
C TYR A 81 9.31 10.68 -0.65
N GLY A 82 8.89 10.02 -1.73
CA GLY A 82 8.35 8.65 -1.68
C GLY A 82 6.93 8.57 -1.17
N ASN A 83 6.23 9.71 -1.15
CA ASN A 83 4.93 9.96 -0.53
C ASN A 83 3.82 10.11 -1.60
N ALA A 84 3.69 9.11 -2.48
CA ALA A 84 2.62 9.13 -3.48
C ALA A 84 1.26 8.95 -2.78
N ASP A 85 0.27 9.74 -3.20
CA ASP A 85 -1.10 9.69 -2.68
C ASP A 85 -1.17 9.85 -1.16
N ALA A 86 -0.46 10.87 -0.64
CA ALA A 86 -0.26 11.06 0.79
C ALA A 86 -0.56 12.50 1.25
N PRO A 87 -0.99 12.69 2.52
CA PRO A 87 -1.04 14.00 3.14
C PRO A 87 0.34 14.65 3.16
N THR A 88 0.46 15.81 2.53
CA THR A 88 1.74 16.49 2.34
C THR A 88 1.55 17.98 2.60
N LYS A 89 2.52 18.62 3.25
CA LYS A 89 2.52 20.08 3.43
C LYS A 89 2.97 20.76 2.14
N ASP A 90 2.19 21.70 1.65
CA ASP A 90 2.59 22.56 0.54
C ASP A 90 3.63 23.63 0.98
N GLU A 91 4.05 24.50 0.07
CA GLU A 91 5.01 25.58 0.36
C GLU A 91 4.53 26.56 1.45
N LYS A 92 3.22 26.65 1.67
CA LYS A 92 2.60 27.50 2.70
C LYS A 92 2.44 26.77 4.04
N GLY A 93 2.76 25.48 4.08
CA GLY A 93 2.60 24.63 5.25
C GLY A 93 1.17 24.07 5.42
N GLU A 94 0.30 24.25 4.43
CA GLU A 94 -1.06 23.69 4.44
C GLU A 94 -1.02 22.22 4.05
N LEU A 95 -1.79 21.38 4.75
CA LEU A 95 -1.87 19.95 4.46
C LEU A 95 -2.80 19.71 3.27
N VAL A 96 -2.28 19.03 2.24
CA VAL A 96 -2.97 18.72 0.98
C VAL A 96 -2.81 17.24 0.66
N PHE A 97 -3.66 16.71 -0.21
CA PHE A 97 -3.53 15.34 -0.73
C PHE A 97 -2.63 15.38 -1.97
N ALA A 98 -1.37 14.97 -1.83
CA ALA A 98 -0.39 15.01 -2.92
C ALA A 98 -0.43 13.74 -3.75
N LYS A 99 -0.81 13.87 -5.01
CA LYS A 99 -0.69 12.83 -6.05
C LYS A 99 0.71 12.87 -6.67
N PRO A 100 1.25 11.72 -7.10
CA PRO A 100 2.55 11.67 -7.75
C PRO A 100 2.54 12.36 -9.12
N TRP A 101 3.74 12.66 -9.62
CA TRP A 101 3.94 12.88 -11.05
C TRP A 101 4.04 11.51 -11.72
N GLU A 102 3.18 11.23 -12.70
CA GLU A 102 3.23 9.97 -13.44
C GLU A 102 3.94 10.17 -14.78
N GLU A 103 4.89 9.28 -15.07
CA GLU A 103 5.55 9.25 -16.37
C GLU A 103 5.89 7.82 -16.79
N ASP A 104 5.84 7.58 -18.09
CA ASP A 104 6.21 6.31 -18.69
C ASP A 104 7.74 6.19 -18.80
N GLN A 105 8.29 5.08 -18.33
CA GLN A 105 9.73 4.80 -18.36
C GLN A 105 10.00 3.41 -18.95
N PRO A 106 11.09 3.21 -19.72
CA PRO A 106 11.55 1.87 -20.04
C PRO A 106 11.79 1.07 -18.75
N PHE A 107 11.23 -0.13 -18.66
CA PHE A 107 11.29 -0.93 -17.43
C PHE A 107 12.74 -1.12 -16.97
N SER A 108 13.65 -1.42 -17.90
CA SER A 108 15.07 -1.63 -17.62
C SER A 108 15.74 -0.43 -16.93
N ASP A 109 15.41 0.79 -17.37
CA ASP A 109 15.99 2.02 -16.79
C ASP A 109 15.41 2.29 -15.40
N PHE A 110 14.10 2.08 -15.26
CA PHE A 110 13.39 2.24 -13.99
C PHE A 110 13.91 1.27 -12.91
N VAL A 111 14.01 -0.03 -13.21
CA VAL A 111 14.47 -1.00 -12.19
C VAL A 111 15.95 -0.85 -11.85
N GLU A 112 16.78 -0.45 -12.81
CA GLU A 112 18.18 -0.11 -12.55
C GLU A 112 18.27 1.13 -11.63
N TYR A 113 17.44 2.15 -11.86
CA TYR A 113 17.39 3.34 -11.03
C TYR A 113 17.09 3.00 -9.57
N ILE A 114 15.99 2.28 -9.30
CA ILE A 114 15.58 1.99 -7.91
C ILE A 114 16.56 1.04 -7.21
N ALA A 115 17.19 0.11 -7.95
CA ALA A 115 18.20 -0.79 -7.42
C ALA A 115 19.49 -0.05 -7.03
N ARG A 116 19.95 0.89 -7.86
CA ARG A 116 21.08 1.76 -7.53
C ARG A 116 20.73 2.69 -6.37
N GLN A 117 19.53 3.27 -6.35
CA GLN A 117 19.09 4.13 -5.25
C GLN A 117 19.08 3.42 -3.88
N GLU A 118 18.87 2.11 -3.87
CA GLU A 118 18.90 1.26 -2.66
C GLU A 118 20.33 0.87 -2.27
N THR A 119 21.16 0.47 -3.24
CA THR A 119 22.44 -0.23 -2.97
C THR A 119 23.69 0.62 -3.13
N ASP A 120 23.64 1.69 -3.92
CA ASP A 120 24.79 2.56 -4.20
C ASP A 120 24.84 3.70 -3.18
N HIS A 121 25.79 3.63 -2.24
CA HIS A 121 25.98 4.68 -1.23
C HIS A 121 26.38 6.05 -1.81
N SER A 122 26.83 6.09 -3.07
CA SER A 122 27.14 7.33 -3.78
C SER A 122 25.94 7.92 -4.52
N PHE A 123 24.78 7.24 -4.50
CA PHE A 123 23.56 7.73 -5.13
C PHE A 123 23.17 9.09 -4.54
N PRO A 124 22.89 10.12 -5.36
CA PRO A 124 22.71 11.47 -4.84
C PRO A 124 21.56 11.57 -3.82
N PRO A 125 21.81 12.14 -2.63
CA PRO A 125 20.75 12.35 -1.64
C PRO A 125 19.71 13.35 -2.17
N GLY A 126 18.46 13.16 -1.79
CA GLY A 126 17.36 14.00 -2.28
C GLY A 126 16.96 13.76 -3.74
N SER A 127 17.50 12.72 -4.38
CA SER A 127 16.98 12.26 -5.67
C SER A 127 15.52 11.83 -5.52
N GLU A 128 14.75 12.05 -6.59
CA GLU A 128 13.36 11.59 -6.68
C GLU A 128 13.20 10.09 -6.38
N ILE A 129 12.03 9.71 -5.89
CA ILE A 129 11.69 8.34 -5.56
C ILE A 129 10.67 7.86 -6.58
N ARG A 130 10.92 6.65 -7.11
CA ARG A 130 10.15 6.06 -8.20
C ARG A 130 9.48 4.77 -7.72
N TYR A 131 8.20 4.62 -8.06
CA TYR A 131 7.41 3.46 -7.69
C TYR A 131 6.43 3.12 -8.81
N ALA A 132 6.49 1.89 -9.34
CA ALA A 132 5.50 1.39 -10.28
C ALA A 132 4.33 0.81 -9.47
N GLN A 133 3.19 1.51 -9.46
CA GLN A 133 2.11 1.27 -8.50
C GLN A 133 0.71 1.41 -9.06
N THR A 134 0.54 1.39 -10.38
CA THR A 134 -0.78 1.48 -11.02
C THR A 134 -1.70 0.36 -10.52
N GLN A 135 -2.87 0.71 -9.97
CA GLN A 135 -3.79 -0.26 -9.33
C GLN A 135 -5.02 -0.55 -10.22
N ASN A 136 -4.83 -0.55 -11.53
CA ASN A 136 -5.88 -0.61 -12.53
C ASN A 136 -5.83 -1.93 -13.33
N ASP A 137 -5.55 -3.03 -12.64
CA ASP A 137 -5.32 -4.34 -13.26
C ASP A 137 -4.06 -4.38 -14.13
N ASN A 138 -2.99 -3.74 -13.64
CA ASN A 138 -1.80 -3.49 -14.44
C ASN A 138 -1.08 -4.79 -14.86
N LEU A 139 -1.18 -5.89 -14.09
CA LEU A 139 -0.47 -7.13 -14.43
C LEU A 139 -1.03 -7.78 -15.70
N ARG A 140 -2.36 -7.70 -15.91
CA ARG A 140 -3.02 -8.25 -17.10
C ARG A 140 -2.88 -7.35 -18.34
N HIS A 141 -2.49 -6.08 -18.18
CA HIS A 141 -2.39 -5.12 -19.27
C HIS A 141 -0.95 -4.67 -19.54
N GLU A 142 -0.30 -4.06 -18.56
CA GLU A 142 1.05 -3.47 -18.63
C GLU A 142 2.15 -4.55 -18.56
N TYR A 143 1.96 -5.60 -17.75
CA TYR A 143 2.95 -6.67 -17.52
C TYR A 143 2.53 -8.03 -18.10
N VAL A 144 1.75 -8.02 -19.18
CA VAL A 144 1.15 -9.24 -19.75
C VAL A 144 2.18 -10.32 -20.12
N SER A 145 3.39 -9.94 -20.51
CA SER A 145 4.46 -10.87 -20.91
C SER A 145 5.00 -11.75 -19.78
N ILE A 146 4.73 -11.39 -18.52
CA ILE A 146 5.15 -12.15 -17.33
C ILE A 146 3.97 -12.71 -16.53
N PHE A 147 2.73 -12.50 -17.00
CA PHE A 147 1.53 -12.94 -16.29
C PHE A 147 1.42 -14.46 -16.16
N ASP A 148 2.04 -15.22 -17.07
CA ASP A 148 2.11 -16.68 -17.01
C ASP A 148 3.08 -17.22 -15.93
N GLN A 149 3.90 -16.35 -15.32
CA GLN A 149 4.83 -16.72 -14.26
C GLN A 149 4.23 -16.65 -12.85
N VAL A 150 3.01 -16.13 -12.73
CA VAL A 150 2.24 -16.02 -11.48
C VAL A 150 0.91 -16.78 -11.59
N GLN A 151 0.17 -16.87 -10.49
CA GLN A 151 -1.19 -17.41 -10.53
C GLN A 151 -2.19 -16.39 -11.09
N ARG A 152 -3.19 -16.88 -11.84
CA ARG A 152 -4.28 -16.07 -12.40
C ARG A 152 -5.36 -15.72 -11.38
N ASP A 153 -5.44 -16.50 -10.31
CA ASP A 153 -6.30 -16.32 -9.15
C ASP A 153 -5.72 -17.12 -7.99
N ILE A 154 -6.20 -16.86 -6.77
CA ILE A 154 -5.85 -17.63 -5.58
C ILE A 154 -6.99 -18.61 -5.29
N PRO A 155 -6.79 -19.93 -5.45
CA PRO A 155 -7.89 -20.89 -5.47
C PRO A 155 -8.78 -20.88 -4.22
N PHE A 156 -8.19 -20.81 -3.02
CA PHE A 156 -8.98 -20.80 -1.79
C PHE A 156 -9.90 -19.58 -1.72
N ALA A 157 -9.43 -18.41 -2.15
CA ALA A 157 -10.20 -17.16 -2.14
C ALA A 157 -11.26 -17.15 -3.24
N ARG A 158 -10.90 -17.51 -4.48
CA ARG A 158 -11.84 -17.59 -5.61
C ARG A 158 -12.99 -18.54 -5.33
N ILE A 159 -12.71 -19.72 -4.77
CA ILE A 159 -13.74 -20.73 -4.47
C ILE A 159 -14.64 -20.25 -3.33
N ALA A 160 -14.06 -19.68 -2.27
CA ALA A 160 -14.78 -19.19 -1.12
C ALA A 160 -15.72 -18.01 -1.44
N LEU A 161 -15.19 -17.00 -2.14
CA LEU A 161 -15.91 -15.78 -2.51
C LEU A 161 -16.77 -15.95 -3.76
N GLN A 162 -16.62 -17.09 -4.46
CA GLN A 162 -17.29 -17.38 -5.73
C GLN A 162 -17.11 -16.27 -6.78
N LYS A 163 -15.94 -15.62 -6.77
CA LYS A 163 -15.63 -14.46 -7.61
C LYS A 163 -14.19 -14.54 -8.11
N LEU A 164 -13.98 -14.11 -9.35
CA LEU A 164 -12.64 -13.84 -9.87
C LEU A 164 -12.11 -12.51 -9.30
N PRO A 165 -10.78 -12.30 -9.24
CA PRO A 165 -10.24 -11.01 -8.87
C PRO A 165 -10.69 -9.93 -9.86
N ASP A 166 -11.14 -8.79 -9.34
CA ASP A 166 -11.50 -7.62 -10.16
C ASP A 166 -10.25 -7.05 -10.84
N ALA A 167 -9.13 -7.00 -10.10
CA ALA A 167 -7.82 -6.55 -10.56
C ALA A 167 -6.71 -7.48 -10.04
N ILE A 168 -5.64 -7.62 -10.83
CA ILE A 168 -4.38 -8.23 -10.41
C ILE A 168 -3.29 -7.21 -10.71
N ASN A 169 -2.64 -6.73 -9.67
CA ASN A 169 -1.64 -5.67 -9.78
C ASN A 169 -0.24 -6.19 -9.45
N MET A 170 0.76 -5.59 -10.06
CA MET A 170 2.17 -5.74 -9.78
C MET A 170 2.70 -4.41 -9.24
N TRP A 171 3.50 -4.49 -8.18
CA TRP A 171 4.15 -3.35 -7.56
C TRP A 171 5.66 -3.55 -7.57
N VAL A 172 6.39 -2.53 -7.98
CA VAL A 172 7.85 -2.54 -8.02
C VAL A 172 8.37 -1.21 -7.47
N GLY A 173 9.15 -1.26 -6.40
CA GLY A 173 9.70 -0.09 -5.71
C GLY A 173 10.88 -0.47 -4.81
N ASN A 174 11.34 0.47 -3.99
CA ASN A 174 12.43 0.26 -3.04
C ASN A 174 12.04 0.75 -1.63
N SER A 175 12.98 0.78 -0.68
CA SER A 175 12.68 1.09 0.72
C SER A 175 12.30 2.55 0.97
N ARG A 176 12.42 3.42 -0.05
CA ARG A 176 12.17 4.86 0.05
C ARG A 176 10.74 5.26 -0.31
N SER A 177 9.93 4.36 -0.88
CA SER A 177 8.51 4.64 -1.13
C SER A 177 7.63 4.08 -0.01
N VAL A 178 6.74 4.92 0.50
CA VAL A 178 5.79 4.58 1.56
C VAL A 178 4.38 4.92 1.09
N THR A 179 3.50 3.92 1.14
CA THR A 179 2.06 4.14 0.92
C THR A 179 1.47 4.62 2.24
N ALA A 180 0.83 5.79 2.22
CA ALA A 180 0.21 6.37 3.41
C ALA A 180 -0.94 5.49 3.95
N LEU A 181 -1.29 5.66 5.22
CA LEU A 181 -2.41 4.96 5.85
C LEU A 181 -3.71 5.26 5.07
N HIS A 182 -4.37 4.21 4.59
CA HIS A 182 -5.62 4.27 3.85
C HIS A 182 -6.37 2.95 4.06
N LYS A 183 -7.54 2.83 3.43
CA LYS A 183 -8.35 1.61 3.43
C LYS A 183 -8.93 1.34 2.06
N ASP A 184 -9.14 0.07 1.74
CA ASP A 184 -9.73 -0.38 0.49
C ASP A 184 -11.06 -1.11 0.72
N ASN A 185 -11.94 -1.06 -0.29
CA ASN A 185 -13.21 -1.79 -0.28
C ASN A 185 -13.09 -3.20 -0.88
N TYR A 186 -11.89 -3.79 -0.86
CA TYR A 186 -11.57 -5.06 -1.51
C TYR A 186 -11.03 -6.10 -0.53
N GLU A 187 -11.37 -7.37 -0.77
CA GLU A 187 -10.69 -8.50 -0.14
C GLU A 187 -9.35 -8.72 -0.83
N ASN A 188 -8.26 -8.27 -0.22
CA ASN A 188 -6.94 -8.23 -0.86
C ASN A 188 -6.09 -9.43 -0.46
N ILE A 189 -5.47 -10.09 -1.45
CA ILE A 189 -4.45 -11.11 -1.22
C ILE A 189 -3.13 -10.54 -1.75
N TYR A 190 -2.28 -10.06 -0.85
CA TYR A 190 -0.99 -9.47 -1.19
C TYR A 190 0.10 -10.55 -1.18
N VAL A 191 0.90 -10.66 -2.24
CA VAL A 191 1.94 -11.68 -2.36
C VAL A 191 3.31 -11.04 -2.51
N GLN A 192 4.24 -11.35 -1.61
CA GLN A 192 5.60 -10.82 -1.68
C GLN A 192 6.48 -11.74 -2.53
N VAL A 193 6.69 -11.39 -3.80
CA VAL A 193 7.46 -12.25 -4.72
C VAL A 193 8.98 -12.17 -4.50
N GLN A 194 9.51 -10.98 -4.19
CA GLN A 194 10.95 -10.75 -3.98
C GLN A 194 11.15 -9.64 -2.94
N GLY A 195 12.09 -9.80 -2.00
CA GLY A 195 12.37 -8.80 -0.96
C GLY A 195 11.41 -8.89 0.22
N GLN A 196 11.16 -7.76 0.89
CA GLN A 196 10.29 -7.67 2.07
C GLN A 196 9.29 -6.52 1.92
N LYS A 197 8.12 -6.69 2.52
CA LYS A 197 7.12 -5.62 2.68
C LYS A 197 6.67 -5.56 4.13
N HIS A 198 6.66 -4.34 4.67
CA HIS A 198 6.21 -4.06 6.02
C HIS A 198 4.85 -3.38 5.96
N PHE A 199 3.89 -3.91 6.71
CA PHE A 199 2.55 -3.36 6.87
C PHE A 199 2.35 -2.95 8.32
N VAL A 200 1.70 -1.80 8.50
CA VAL A 200 1.08 -1.39 9.76
C VAL A 200 -0.41 -1.35 9.47
N LEU A 201 -1.17 -2.22 10.13
CA LEU A 201 -2.59 -2.41 9.89
C LEU A 201 -3.39 -1.92 11.08
N LEU A 202 -4.53 -1.29 10.81
CA LEU A 202 -5.51 -0.91 11.82
C LEU A 202 -6.84 -1.56 11.47
N PRO A 203 -7.49 -2.25 12.41
CA PRO A 203 -8.83 -2.78 12.16
C PRO A 203 -9.82 -1.63 11.92
N PRO A 204 -10.91 -1.85 11.15
CA PRO A 204 -11.81 -0.76 10.72
C PRO A 204 -12.42 0.07 11.86
N HIS A 205 -12.57 -0.50 13.06
CA HIS A 205 -13.12 0.21 14.22
C HIS A 205 -12.14 1.23 14.81
N CYS A 206 -10.85 1.21 14.43
CA CYS A 206 -9.88 2.27 14.73
C CYS A 206 -10.09 3.54 13.89
N TYR A 207 -11.14 3.65 13.08
CA TYR A 207 -11.45 4.86 12.33
C TYR A 207 -11.44 6.17 13.16
N PRO A 208 -11.94 6.22 14.42
CA PRO A 208 -11.83 7.43 15.26
C PRO A 208 -10.37 7.85 15.59
N CYS A 209 -9.41 6.95 15.40
CA CYS A 209 -7.99 7.17 15.69
C CYS A 209 -7.24 7.86 14.53
N VAL A 210 -7.69 7.70 13.28
CA VAL A 210 -6.91 8.06 12.08
C VAL A 210 -7.04 9.52 11.64
N ASN A 211 -7.88 10.29 12.35
CA ASN A 211 -8.12 11.71 12.12
C ASN A 211 -8.48 12.05 10.66
N GLU A 212 -9.33 11.26 10.00
CA GLU A 212 -9.65 11.51 8.58
C GLU A 212 -10.18 12.94 8.35
N LYS A 213 -9.60 13.65 7.38
CA LYS A 213 -10.02 15.00 6.99
C LYS A 213 -10.14 15.16 5.48
N PRO A 214 -11.03 16.04 5.00
CA PRO A 214 -11.05 16.43 3.60
C PRO A 214 -9.79 17.25 3.27
N LEU A 215 -8.96 16.74 2.38
CA LEU A 215 -7.75 17.39 1.89
C LEU A 215 -7.94 17.89 0.47
N ARG A 216 -7.45 19.09 0.17
CA ARG A 216 -7.43 19.58 -1.22
C ARG A 216 -6.41 18.77 -2.02
N PRO A 217 -6.75 18.28 -3.22
CA PRO A 217 -5.80 17.55 -4.03
C PRO A 217 -4.80 18.50 -4.69
N GLY A 218 -3.56 18.06 -4.78
CA GLY A 218 -2.52 18.63 -5.61
C GLY A 218 -1.74 17.52 -6.29
N THR A 219 -1.10 17.83 -7.40
CA THR A 219 -0.31 16.88 -8.18
C THR A 219 1.11 17.40 -8.27
N TYR A 220 2.11 16.54 -8.03
CA TYR A 220 3.49 16.90 -8.36
C TYR A 220 3.62 17.09 -9.87
N VAL A 221 4.23 18.19 -10.29
CA VAL A 221 4.48 18.53 -11.69
C VAL A 221 5.97 18.72 -11.89
N ARG A 222 6.49 18.12 -12.96
CA ARG A 222 7.90 18.25 -13.32
C ARG A 222 8.14 19.53 -14.11
N ASP A 223 9.00 20.40 -13.58
CA ASP A 223 9.43 21.61 -14.27
C ASP A 223 10.26 21.27 -15.52
N GLN A 224 10.05 22.00 -16.61
CA GLN A 224 10.72 21.72 -17.88
C GLN A 224 12.17 22.19 -17.93
N GLN A 225 12.56 23.17 -17.11
CA GLN A 225 13.88 23.79 -17.12
C GLN A 225 14.86 23.07 -16.21
N ASP A 226 14.48 22.84 -14.94
CA ASP A 226 15.38 22.25 -13.93
C ASP A 226 15.04 20.80 -13.55
N ARG A 227 13.95 20.25 -14.12
CA ARG A 227 13.46 18.88 -13.89
C ARG A 227 13.01 18.59 -12.45
N GLN A 228 12.91 19.61 -11.60
CA GLN A 228 12.42 19.47 -10.23
C GLN A 228 10.91 19.23 -10.19
N LEU A 229 10.46 18.58 -9.11
CA LEU A 229 9.05 18.28 -8.88
C LEU A 229 8.47 19.30 -7.91
N ASN A 230 7.48 20.05 -8.38
CA ASN A 230 6.78 21.06 -7.59
C ASN A 230 5.33 20.63 -7.38
N LEU A 231 4.80 20.79 -6.18
CA LEU A 231 3.42 20.41 -5.86
C LEU A 231 2.47 21.52 -6.32
N VAL A 232 1.60 21.22 -7.27
CA VAL A 232 0.63 22.18 -7.82
C VAL A 232 -0.77 21.75 -7.43
N LEU A 233 -1.54 22.65 -6.82
CA LEU A 233 -2.94 22.37 -6.48
C LEU A 233 -3.78 22.15 -7.74
N ASP A 234 -4.66 21.16 -7.70
CA ASP A 234 -5.55 20.89 -8.81
C ASP A 234 -6.60 22.00 -8.94
N GLY A 235 -6.91 22.42 -10.17
CA GLY A 235 -7.88 23.48 -10.43
C GLY A 235 -9.33 23.02 -10.24
N GLY A 236 -9.98 23.48 -9.17
CA GLY A 236 -11.43 23.31 -8.92
C GLY A 236 -12.02 24.53 -8.19
N GLU A 237 -13.16 25.04 -8.68
CA GLU A 237 -13.74 26.34 -8.27
C GLU A 237 -14.33 26.38 -6.84
N SER A 238 -14.29 25.28 -6.07
CA SER A 238 -14.67 25.31 -4.65
C SER A 238 -14.00 24.18 -3.85
N VAL A 239 -13.59 24.49 -2.62
CA VAL A 239 -12.92 23.56 -1.69
C VAL A 239 -13.82 22.38 -1.28
N GLU A 240 -15.14 22.56 -1.35
CA GLU A 240 -16.13 21.57 -0.88
C GLU A 240 -16.44 20.46 -1.89
N HIS A 241 -16.24 20.66 -3.20
CA HIS A 241 -16.62 19.69 -4.24
C HIS A 241 -15.44 18.92 -4.86
N GLY A 242 -14.22 19.13 -4.37
CA GLY A 242 -13.02 18.47 -4.88
C GLY A 242 -12.05 17.94 -3.82
N SER A 243 -12.41 17.98 -2.53
CA SER A 243 -11.54 17.47 -1.48
C SER A 243 -11.62 15.94 -1.33
N VAL A 244 -10.49 15.33 -1.01
CA VAL A 244 -10.33 13.89 -0.82
C VAL A 244 -10.28 13.60 0.69
N PRO A 245 -11.23 12.84 1.25
CA PRO A 245 -11.12 12.38 2.63
C PRO A 245 -9.91 11.45 2.77
N PHE A 246 -9.00 11.77 3.68
CA PHE A 246 -7.79 10.98 3.89
C PHE A 246 -7.34 10.99 5.35
N ALA A 247 -6.79 9.87 5.82
CA ALA A 247 -6.24 9.74 7.16
C ALA A 247 -4.97 10.60 7.31
N ILE A 248 -4.89 11.44 8.33
CA ILE A 248 -3.73 12.32 8.54
C ILE A 248 -2.93 11.99 9.81
N TRP A 249 -3.43 11.06 10.63
CA TRP A 249 -2.68 10.49 11.75
C TRP A 249 -1.95 9.24 11.29
N ASP A 250 -0.69 9.10 11.72
CA ASP A 250 0.16 7.95 11.46
C ASP A 250 0.55 7.30 12.80
N PRO A 251 0.28 6.00 13.03
CA PRO A 251 0.71 5.30 14.24
C PRO A 251 2.23 5.26 14.45
N ASP A 252 3.04 5.45 13.40
CA ASP A 252 4.50 5.56 13.51
C ASP A 252 4.95 6.98 13.92
N GLN A 253 4.05 7.96 13.88
CA GLN A 253 4.24 9.33 14.40
C GLN A 253 3.11 9.69 15.37
N PRO A 254 3.02 9.02 16.53
CA PRO A 254 1.81 8.97 17.35
C PRO A 254 1.34 10.34 17.90
N ASP A 255 2.26 11.30 18.03
CA ASP A 255 1.97 12.65 18.52
C ASP A 255 1.46 13.61 17.42
N GLU A 256 1.73 13.32 16.14
CA GLU A 256 1.36 14.20 15.03
C GLU A 256 -0.07 13.92 14.56
N ASN A 257 -0.91 14.95 14.52
CA ASN A 257 -2.32 14.85 14.12
C ASN A 257 -3.14 13.84 14.94
N ALA A 258 -2.77 13.56 16.19
CA ALA A 258 -3.52 12.65 17.05
C ALA A 258 -4.95 13.15 17.33
N THR A 259 -5.88 12.19 17.48
CA THR A 259 -7.21 12.41 18.06
C THR A 259 -7.19 12.01 19.54
N PRO A 260 -8.26 12.31 20.31
CA PRO A 260 -8.40 11.79 21.68
C PRO A 260 -8.38 10.26 21.79
N TYR A 261 -8.59 9.54 20.67
CA TYR A 261 -8.65 8.08 20.61
C TYR A 261 -7.37 7.43 20.09
N SER A 262 -6.47 8.18 19.46
CA SER A 262 -5.29 7.64 18.79
C SER A 262 -4.39 6.79 19.69
N SER A 263 -4.27 7.15 20.98
CA SER A 263 -3.49 6.38 21.96
C SER A 263 -4.12 5.04 22.35
N LEU A 264 -5.39 4.81 21.98
CA LEU A 264 -6.09 3.53 22.18
C LEU A 264 -5.95 2.59 20.97
N ALA A 265 -5.37 3.06 19.86
CA ALA A 265 -5.11 2.20 18.71
C ALA A 265 -3.98 1.21 19.05
N GLU A 266 -4.17 -0.06 18.71
CA GLU A 266 -3.12 -1.07 18.76
C GLU A 266 -2.83 -1.58 17.34
N PRO A 267 -1.81 -1.02 16.65
CA PRO A 267 -1.50 -1.39 15.28
C PRO A 267 -0.96 -2.81 15.18
N VAL A 268 -1.47 -3.59 14.22
CA VAL A 268 -0.92 -4.90 13.87
C VAL A 268 0.22 -4.70 12.89
N ARG A 269 1.42 -5.16 13.24
CA ARG A 269 2.61 -5.03 12.39
C ARG A 269 2.94 -6.35 11.71
N VAL A 270 2.97 -6.35 10.38
CA VAL A 270 3.22 -7.56 9.58
C VAL A 270 4.44 -7.32 8.69
N THR A 271 5.38 -8.25 8.71
CA THR A 271 6.46 -8.30 7.70
C THR A 271 6.26 -9.53 6.84
N LEU A 272 6.13 -9.31 5.54
CA LEU A 272 6.12 -10.36 4.53
C LEU A 272 7.54 -10.59 4.03
N GLN A 273 7.96 -11.85 4.07
CA GLN A 273 9.19 -12.33 3.45
C GLN A 273 8.90 -12.78 2.02
N GLN A 274 9.96 -13.00 1.24
CA GLN A 274 9.84 -13.61 -0.08
C GLN A 274 9.06 -14.93 -0.01
N GLY A 275 7.97 -15.01 -0.78
CA GLY A 275 7.06 -16.14 -0.86
C GLY A 275 5.85 -16.07 0.08
N ASP A 276 5.78 -15.10 0.98
CA ASP A 276 4.62 -14.96 1.88
C ASP A 276 3.41 -14.37 1.16
N MET A 277 2.22 -14.76 1.61
CA MET A 277 0.94 -14.17 1.20
C MET A 277 0.22 -13.58 2.42
N LEU A 278 -0.28 -12.35 2.32
CA LEU A 278 -1.13 -11.71 3.31
C LEU A 278 -2.57 -11.66 2.78
N TYR A 279 -3.51 -12.18 3.55
CA TYR A 279 -4.90 -11.76 3.40
C TYR A 279 -5.11 -10.48 4.20
N LEU A 280 -5.38 -9.39 3.47
CA LEU A 280 -5.76 -8.08 4.01
C LEU A 280 -7.27 -7.90 3.76
N PRO A 281 -8.10 -8.01 4.81
CA PRO A 281 -9.54 -7.92 4.65
C PRO A 281 -9.99 -6.53 4.20
N ALA A 282 -11.16 -6.44 3.57
CA ALA A 282 -11.74 -5.15 3.23
C ALA A 282 -11.88 -4.24 4.47
N MET A 283 -11.66 -2.94 4.25
CA MET A 283 -11.77 -1.83 5.22
C MET A 283 -10.71 -1.76 6.33
N TRP A 284 -9.74 -2.67 6.34
CA TRP A 284 -8.52 -2.56 7.16
C TRP A 284 -7.57 -1.49 6.65
#